data_AF-A0A530Z0M5-F1
#
_entry.id   AF-A0A530Z0M5-F1
#
_cell.length_a   1.000
_cell.length_b   1.000
_cell.length_c   1.000
_cell.angle_alpha   90.00
_cell.angle_beta   90.00
_cell.angle_gamma   90.00
#
_symmetry.space_group_name_H-M   'P 1'
#
loop_
_entity.id
_entity.type
_entity.pdbx_description
1 polymer ?
#
loop_
_entity_poly.entity_id
_entity_poly.type
_entity_poly.pdbx_seq_one_letter_code
_entity_poly.pdbx_strand_id
1 'polypeptide(L)'
;MQTNFSAAQLADPHVAEAEKILRKCVHCGFCTATCPTYVTLGNELDSPRGRIYLIKDMLENGRPADKQIVTHIDRCLSCLACMTTCPSGVNYMHLVDHARVHIEETYKRPLPDRLTRAMLALVLPYPSRFRAALKLAKLGQPFAGLLEKLPALKPLGAMLKLAPASVPAASPMASPGIHAGQGTRKNGRVAILTGCAQSVLDPAINDTTIALLTRLGVEVVVPEGEGCC
;
A
#
# COMPACT_ATOMS: atom_id res chain seq x y z
N MET A 1 25.44 -7.24 0.45
CA MET A 1 25.50 -8.47 -0.37
C MET A 1 26.21 -8.17 -1.67
N GLN A 2 26.84 -9.16 -2.31
CA GLN A 2 27.45 -8.95 -3.62
C GLN A 2 26.36 -8.73 -4.68
N THR A 3 26.60 -7.80 -5.60
CA THR A 3 25.76 -7.59 -6.79
C THR A 3 26.58 -7.59 -8.06
N ASN A 4 25.97 -8.00 -9.17
CA ASN A 4 26.61 -8.23 -10.47
C ASN A 4 25.88 -7.48 -11.61
N PHE A 5 25.64 -6.18 -11.44
CA PHE A 5 25.06 -5.34 -12.50
C PHE A 5 26.14 -4.89 -13.50
N SER A 6 25.79 -4.88 -14.79
CA SER A 6 26.65 -4.32 -15.84
C SER A 6 26.67 -2.78 -15.80
N ALA A 7 27.72 -2.16 -16.33
CA ALA A 7 27.82 -0.70 -16.42
C ALA A 7 26.66 -0.08 -17.24
N ALA A 8 26.15 -0.81 -18.24
CA ALA A 8 25.00 -0.39 -19.03
C ALA A 8 23.69 -0.38 -18.21
N GLN A 9 23.47 -1.40 -17.36
CA GLN A 9 22.32 -1.43 -16.46
C GLN A 9 22.38 -0.30 -15.43
N LEU A 10 23.57 0.02 -14.91
CA LEU A 10 23.76 1.09 -13.92
C LEU A 10 23.65 2.51 -14.52
N ALA A 11 23.53 2.65 -15.84
CA ALA A 11 23.19 3.92 -16.46
C ALA A 11 21.73 4.32 -16.17
N ASP A 12 20.85 3.37 -15.86
CA ASP A 12 19.51 3.63 -15.36
C ASP A 12 19.57 4.05 -13.87
N PRO A 13 19.11 5.27 -13.51
CA PRO A 13 19.11 5.73 -12.13
C PRO A 13 18.35 4.83 -11.16
N HIS A 14 17.27 4.18 -11.59
CA HIS A 14 16.46 3.29 -10.75
C HIS A 14 17.20 1.99 -10.45
N VAL A 15 17.92 1.45 -11.44
CA VAL A 15 18.76 0.26 -11.25
C VAL A 15 19.97 0.59 -10.37
N ALA A 16 20.61 1.74 -10.58
CA ALA A 16 21.72 2.19 -9.75
C ALA A 16 21.30 2.37 -8.27
N GLU A 17 20.12 2.91 -8.02
CA GLU A 17 19.59 3.03 -6.65
C GLU A 17 19.24 1.67 -6.05
N ALA A 18 18.60 0.78 -6.81
CA ALA A 18 18.34 -0.58 -6.36
C ALA A 18 19.64 -1.31 -5.99
N GLU A 19 20.71 -1.18 -6.78
CA GLU A 19 22.01 -1.77 -6.48
C GLU A 19 22.55 -1.29 -5.12
N LYS A 20 22.54 0.04 -4.88
CA LYS A 20 23.00 0.61 -3.60
C LYS A 20 22.21 0.04 -2.42
N ILE A 21 20.89 -0.10 -2.57
CA ILE A 21 20.02 -0.68 -1.54
C ILE A 21 20.35 -2.16 -1.31
N LEU A 22 20.49 -2.94 -2.39
CA LEU A 22 20.82 -4.37 -2.34
C LEU A 22 22.14 -4.59 -1.61
N ARG A 23 23.19 -3.83 -1.96
CA ARG A 23 24.53 -3.96 -1.35
C ARG A 23 24.53 -3.79 0.17
N LYS A 24 23.59 -3.03 0.75
CA LYS A 24 23.44 -2.88 2.21
C LYS A 24 22.97 -4.14 2.93
N CYS A 25 22.24 -5.03 2.26
CA CYS A 25 21.72 -6.24 2.91
C CYS A 25 22.86 -7.18 3.31
N VAL A 26 22.94 -7.56 4.59
CA VAL A 26 23.96 -8.50 5.13
C VAL A 26 23.39 -9.88 5.46
N HIS A 27 22.15 -10.17 5.07
CA HIS A 27 21.46 -11.45 5.29
C HIS A 27 21.26 -11.89 6.76
N CYS A 28 21.35 -10.96 7.70
CA CYS A 28 21.21 -11.21 9.14
C CYS A 28 19.84 -11.79 9.57
N GLY A 29 18.78 -11.55 8.79
CA GLY A 29 17.46 -12.14 9.04
C GLY A 29 16.57 -11.39 10.05
N PHE A 30 17.00 -10.30 10.69
CA PHE A 30 16.15 -9.54 11.65
C PHE A 30 14.78 -9.13 11.09
N CYS A 31 14.72 -8.84 9.78
CA CYS A 31 13.48 -8.49 9.10
C CYS A 31 12.43 -9.61 9.05
N THR A 32 12.80 -10.88 9.25
CA THR A 32 11.86 -12.01 9.09
C THR A 32 10.88 -12.06 10.27
N ALA A 33 11.36 -11.85 11.50
CA ALA A 33 10.56 -11.89 12.72
C ALA A 33 9.44 -10.83 12.77
N THR A 34 9.60 -9.71 12.06
CA THR A 34 8.61 -8.62 12.02
C THR A 34 7.72 -8.67 10.78
N CYS A 35 8.04 -9.50 9.79
CA CYS A 35 7.28 -9.54 8.55
C CYS A 35 6.01 -10.41 8.71
N PRO A 36 4.80 -9.81 8.65
CA PRO A 36 3.58 -10.55 8.91
C PRO A 36 3.36 -11.69 7.90
N THR A 37 3.68 -11.46 6.62
CA THR A 37 3.48 -12.51 5.59
C THR A 37 4.39 -13.71 5.81
N TYR A 38 5.63 -13.49 6.26
CA TYR A 38 6.54 -14.58 6.58
C TYR A 38 6.09 -15.33 7.83
N VAL A 39 5.77 -14.62 8.91
CA VAL A 39 5.34 -15.24 10.18
C VAL A 39 4.07 -16.08 9.99
N THR A 40 3.15 -15.64 9.13
CA THR A 40 1.92 -16.40 8.83
C THR A 40 2.16 -17.58 7.88
N LEU A 41 2.98 -17.41 6.83
CA LEU A 41 3.12 -18.42 5.76
C LEU A 41 4.30 -19.38 5.95
N GLY A 42 5.29 -19.02 6.77
CA GLY A 42 6.53 -19.78 6.99
C GLY A 42 7.43 -19.93 5.75
N ASN A 43 7.09 -19.29 4.62
CA ASN A 43 7.83 -19.40 3.38
C ASN A 43 8.90 -18.30 3.31
N GLU A 44 10.18 -18.68 3.22
CA GLU A 44 11.30 -17.74 3.15
C GLU A 44 11.20 -16.78 1.96
N LEU A 45 10.59 -17.19 0.84
CA LEU A 45 10.37 -16.31 -0.31
C LEU A 45 9.36 -15.18 -0.01
N ASP A 46 8.49 -15.35 0.99
CA ASP A 46 7.58 -14.34 1.52
C ASP A 46 8.21 -13.50 2.66
N SER A 47 9.49 -13.73 2.99
CA SER A 47 10.26 -12.90 3.92
C SER A 47 10.83 -11.66 3.20
N PRO A 48 11.10 -10.54 3.92
CA PRO A 48 11.70 -9.36 3.28
C PRO A 48 13.07 -9.67 2.69
N ARG A 49 13.86 -10.51 3.36
CA ARG A 49 15.16 -11.00 2.87
C ARG A 49 15.00 -11.88 1.63
N GLY A 50 14.04 -12.80 1.63
CA GLY A 50 13.76 -13.64 0.46
C GLY A 50 13.33 -12.81 -0.74
N ARG A 51 12.45 -11.82 -0.53
CA ARG A 51 12.05 -10.87 -1.58
C ARG A 51 13.23 -10.04 -2.09
N ILE A 52 14.12 -9.55 -1.22
CA ILE A 52 15.36 -8.86 -1.64
C ILE A 52 16.15 -9.74 -2.62
N TYR A 53 16.28 -11.04 -2.34
CA TYR A 53 16.95 -11.96 -3.26
C TYR A 53 16.22 -12.14 -4.58
N LEU A 54 14.90 -12.30 -4.56
CA LEU A 54 14.08 -12.39 -5.78
C LEU A 54 14.22 -11.13 -6.63
N ILE A 55 14.19 -9.95 -6.01
CA ILE A 55 14.35 -8.67 -6.69
C ILE A 55 15.75 -8.55 -7.29
N LYS A 56 16.80 -8.89 -6.53
CA LYS A 56 18.18 -8.90 -7.03
C LYS A 56 18.31 -9.80 -8.26
N ASP A 57 17.88 -11.05 -8.15
CA ASP A 57 17.97 -12.02 -9.25
C ASP A 57 17.22 -11.54 -10.50
N MET A 58 16.03 -10.97 -10.32
CA MET A 58 15.22 -10.42 -11.39
C MET A 58 15.92 -9.25 -12.10
N LEU A 59 16.44 -8.28 -11.34
CA LEU A 59 17.03 -7.06 -11.88
C LEU A 59 18.43 -7.28 -12.45
N GLU A 60 19.30 -8.06 -11.79
CA GLU A 60 20.66 -8.32 -12.27
C GLU A 60 20.66 -9.05 -13.61
N ASN A 61 19.80 -10.04 -13.76
CA ASN A 61 19.69 -10.80 -14.99
C ASN A 61 18.85 -10.10 -16.06
N GLY A 62 18.28 -8.92 -15.75
CA GLY A 62 17.40 -8.18 -16.67
C GLY A 62 16.24 -9.02 -17.20
N ARG A 63 15.79 -10.03 -16.45
CA ARG A 63 14.86 -11.04 -16.95
C ARG A 63 13.42 -10.65 -16.66
N PRO A 64 12.46 -11.04 -17.53
CA PRO A 64 11.05 -10.89 -17.22
C PRO A 64 10.70 -11.58 -15.91
N ALA A 65 9.78 -10.97 -15.14
CA ALA A 65 9.28 -11.60 -13.93
C ALA A 65 8.50 -12.88 -14.26
N ASP A 66 8.72 -13.93 -13.47
CA ASP A 66 7.94 -15.17 -13.56
C ASP A 66 6.82 -15.19 -12.51
N LYS A 67 5.90 -16.17 -12.64
CA LYS A 67 4.75 -16.31 -11.73
C LYS A 67 5.16 -16.43 -10.27
N GLN A 68 6.30 -17.06 -9.98
CA GLN A 68 6.76 -17.27 -8.61
C GLN A 68 7.24 -15.96 -7.99
N ILE A 69 8.06 -15.20 -8.70
CA ILE A 69 8.47 -13.84 -8.27
C ILE A 69 7.23 -12.98 -8.04
N VAL A 70 6.33 -12.90 -9.02
CA VAL A 70 5.12 -12.07 -8.89
C VAL A 70 4.30 -12.46 -7.67
N THR A 71 4.10 -13.76 -7.43
CA THR A 71 3.35 -14.25 -6.26
C THR A 71 3.95 -13.76 -4.94
N HIS A 72 5.27 -13.86 -4.78
CA HIS A 72 5.93 -13.50 -3.53
C HIS A 72 6.05 -11.99 -3.34
N ILE A 73 6.30 -11.22 -4.41
CA ILE A 73 6.36 -9.77 -4.34
C ILE A 73 4.97 -9.16 -4.10
N ASP A 74 3.92 -9.65 -4.78
CA ASP A 74 2.56 -9.13 -4.64
C ASP A 74 1.94 -9.49 -3.27
N ARG A 75 2.47 -10.49 -2.56
CA ARG A 75 2.11 -10.76 -1.15
C ARG A 75 2.68 -9.74 -0.16
N CYS A 76 3.63 -8.89 -0.57
CA CYS A 76 4.14 -7.85 0.31
C CYS A 76 3.05 -6.82 0.60
N LEU A 77 2.68 -6.66 1.88
CA LEU A 77 1.67 -5.69 2.31
C LEU A 77 2.15 -4.22 2.30
N SER A 78 3.42 -3.97 1.98
CA SER A 78 4.05 -2.64 2.07
C SER A 78 3.88 -1.98 3.46
N CYS A 79 3.84 -2.78 4.54
CA CYS A 79 3.74 -2.27 5.92
C CYS A 79 5.05 -1.66 6.46
N LEU A 80 6.17 -1.88 5.77
CA LEU A 80 7.51 -1.35 6.06
C LEU A 80 8.12 -1.68 7.43
N ALA A 81 7.52 -2.56 8.23
CA ALA A 81 8.07 -3.00 9.52
C ALA A 81 9.50 -3.56 9.41
N CYS A 82 9.83 -4.17 8.26
CA CYS A 82 11.17 -4.67 7.95
C CYS A 82 12.26 -3.57 7.92
N MET A 83 11.91 -2.33 7.57
CA MET A 83 12.87 -1.22 7.51
C MET A 83 13.23 -0.74 8.91
N THR A 84 12.24 -0.61 9.80
CA THR A 84 12.44 -0.15 11.19
C THR A 84 13.35 -1.08 11.99
N THR A 85 13.31 -2.39 11.73
CA THR A 85 14.17 -3.37 12.42
C THR A 85 15.51 -3.61 11.74
N CYS A 86 15.74 -3.09 10.53
CA CYS A 86 16.93 -3.44 9.76
C CYS A 86 18.18 -2.73 10.31
N PRO A 87 19.17 -3.45 10.87
CA PRO A 87 20.38 -2.81 11.41
C PRO A 87 21.27 -2.22 10.31
N SER A 88 21.10 -2.67 9.06
CA SER A 88 21.89 -2.24 7.91
C SER A 88 21.24 -1.10 7.12
N GLY A 89 20.05 -0.62 7.53
CA GLY A 89 19.37 0.48 6.86
C GLY A 89 19.00 0.19 5.40
N VAL A 90 18.56 -1.03 5.10
CA VAL A 90 18.06 -1.39 3.76
C VAL A 90 16.75 -0.65 3.51
N ASN A 91 16.73 0.22 2.49
CA ASN A 91 15.53 0.94 2.10
C ASN A 91 14.62 0.07 1.24
N TYR A 92 13.90 -0.84 1.91
CA TYR A 92 13.07 -1.84 1.24
C TYR A 92 11.93 -1.22 0.41
N MET A 93 11.40 -0.06 0.82
CA MET A 93 10.32 0.65 0.12
C MET A 93 10.68 0.92 -1.34
N HIS A 94 11.78 1.63 -1.59
CA HIS A 94 12.20 1.93 -2.97
C HIS A 94 12.55 0.66 -3.77
N LEU A 95 13.11 -0.35 -3.11
CA LEU A 95 13.47 -1.60 -3.77
C LEU A 95 12.23 -2.38 -4.24
N VAL A 96 11.19 -2.50 -3.41
CA VAL A 96 9.95 -3.20 -3.78
C VAL A 96 9.14 -2.41 -4.81
N ASP A 97 9.18 -1.08 -4.78
CA ASP A 97 8.51 -0.24 -5.77
C ASP A 97 9.14 -0.43 -7.16
N HIS A 98 10.48 -0.39 -7.25
CA HIS A 98 11.17 -0.66 -8.50
C HIS A 98 10.88 -2.08 -9.03
N ALA A 99 10.85 -3.07 -8.14
CA ALA A 99 10.49 -4.43 -8.53
C ALA A 99 9.07 -4.54 -9.08
N ARG A 100 8.10 -3.81 -8.50
CA ARG A 100 6.71 -3.82 -8.96
C ARG A 100 6.54 -3.14 -10.32
N VAL A 101 7.30 -2.08 -10.59
CA VAL A 101 7.34 -1.45 -11.93
C VAL A 101 7.84 -2.46 -12.96
N HIS A 102 9.00 -3.09 -12.71
CA HIS A 102 9.56 -4.11 -13.59
C HIS A 102 8.59 -5.28 -13.82
N ILE A 103 7.88 -5.72 -12.78
CA ILE A 103 6.84 -6.76 -12.89
C ILE A 103 5.69 -6.30 -13.78
N GLU A 104 5.21 -5.06 -13.65
CA GLU A 104 4.11 -4.55 -14.48
C GLU A 104 4.49 -4.48 -15.96
N GLU A 105 5.74 -4.11 -16.26
CA GLU A 105 6.25 -4.00 -17.63
C GLU A 105 6.53 -5.36 -18.27
N THR A 106 6.98 -6.34 -17.49
CA THR A 106 7.48 -7.61 -18.02
C THR A 106 6.55 -8.81 -17.83
N TYR A 107 5.55 -8.73 -16.94
CA TYR A 107 4.65 -9.84 -16.63
C TYR A 107 3.19 -9.56 -16.97
N LYS A 108 2.62 -10.37 -17.85
CA LYS A 108 1.20 -10.34 -18.19
C LYS A 108 0.36 -11.12 -17.18
N ARG A 109 -0.28 -10.41 -16.25
CA ARG A 109 -1.18 -11.00 -15.26
C ARG A 109 -2.42 -11.67 -15.89
N PRO A 110 -2.96 -12.74 -15.28
CA PRO A 110 -4.23 -13.34 -15.66
C PRO A 110 -5.38 -12.33 -15.69
N LEU A 111 -6.39 -12.57 -16.53
CA LEU A 111 -7.55 -11.68 -16.66
C LEU A 111 -8.27 -11.39 -15.33
N PRO A 112 -8.54 -12.36 -14.44
CA PRO A 112 -9.22 -12.09 -13.17
C PRO A 112 -8.45 -11.09 -12.28
N ASP A 113 -7.12 -11.20 -12.24
CA ASP A 113 -6.26 -10.33 -11.44
C ASP A 113 -6.28 -8.90 -12.02
N ARG A 114 -6.22 -8.78 -13.35
CA ARG A 114 -6.29 -7.48 -14.05
C ARG A 114 -7.65 -6.82 -13.82
N LEU A 115 -8.75 -7.57 -13.90
CA LEU A 115 -10.09 -7.06 -13.63
C LEU A 115 -10.25 -6.62 -12.17
N THR A 116 -9.74 -7.40 -11.23
CA THR A 116 -9.78 -7.05 -9.81
C THR A 116 -8.99 -5.77 -9.55
N ARG A 117 -7.76 -5.65 -10.05
CA ARG A 117 -6.93 -4.45 -9.91
C ARG A 117 -7.57 -3.22 -10.57
N ALA A 118 -8.15 -3.39 -11.76
CA ALA A 118 -8.87 -2.31 -12.46
C ALA A 118 -10.10 -1.85 -11.67
N MET A 119 -10.88 -2.78 -11.12
CA MET A 119 -12.01 -2.45 -10.25
C MET A 119 -11.56 -1.66 -9.02
N LEU A 120 -10.50 -2.10 -8.35
CA LEU A 120 -9.95 -1.41 -7.18
C LEU A 120 -9.47 0.01 -7.55
N ALA A 121 -8.77 0.18 -8.67
CA ALA A 121 -8.31 1.48 -9.15
C ALA A 121 -9.46 2.43 -9.54
N LEU A 122 -10.60 1.90 -9.98
CA LEU A 122 -11.78 2.70 -10.33
C LEU A 122 -12.67 3.04 -9.13
N VAL A 123 -12.57 2.27 -8.04
CA VAL A 123 -13.44 2.39 -6.86
C VAL A 123 -12.73 3.04 -5.68
N LEU A 124 -11.58 2.51 -5.24
CA LEU A 124 -10.92 2.93 -4.00
C LEU A 124 -10.50 4.41 -4.00
N PRO A 125 -9.91 4.97 -5.08
CA PRO A 125 -9.49 6.37 -5.08
C PRO A 125 -10.63 7.40 -5.02
N TYR A 126 -11.89 6.95 -5.17
CA TYR A 126 -13.06 7.81 -5.29
C TYR A 126 -14.02 7.55 -4.13
N PRO A 127 -14.00 8.38 -3.05
CA PRO A 127 -14.75 8.12 -1.82
C PRO A 127 -16.25 7.88 -2.01
N SER A 128 -16.89 8.55 -2.97
CA SER A 128 -18.30 8.35 -3.30
C SER A 128 -18.57 6.96 -3.89
N ARG A 129 -17.72 6.50 -4.81
CA ARG A 129 -17.80 5.16 -5.43
C ARG A 129 -17.51 4.08 -4.39
N PHE A 130 -16.47 4.28 -3.57
CA PHE A 130 -16.12 3.34 -2.52
C PHE A 130 -17.23 3.21 -1.47
N ARG A 131 -17.83 4.33 -1.03
CA ARG A 131 -18.99 4.31 -0.13
C ARG A 131 -20.19 3.56 -0.72
N ALA A 132 -20.49 3.77 -2.01
CA ALA A 132 -21.55 3.02 -2.70
C ALA A 132 -21.23 1.52 -2.74
N ALA A 133 -19.99 1.15 -3.08
CA ALA A 133 -19.53 -0.23 -3.11
C ALA A 133 -19.67 -0.91 -1.73
N LEU A 134 -19.30 -0.25 -0.63
CA LEU A 134 -19.46 -0.80 0.72
C LEU A 134 -20.93 -0.95 1.13
N LYS A 135 -21.80 -0.02 0.75
CA LYS A 135 -23.25 -0.16 0.98
C LYS A 135 -23.81 -1.37 0.23
N LEU A 136 -23.38 -1.58 -1.01
CA LEU A 136 -23.78 -2.72 -1.83
C LEU A 136 -23.16 -4.04 -1.34
N ALA A 137 -21.97 -4.00 -0.75
CA ALA A 137 -21.27 -5.17 -0.23
C ALA A 137 -22.12 -5.94 0.80
N LYS A 138 -22.99 -5.27 1.56
CA LYS A 138 -23.91 -5.91 2.51
C LYS A 138 -24.87 -6.91 1.85
N LEU A 139 -25.30 -6.64 0.61
CA LEU A 139 -26.16 -7.54 -0.16
C LEU A 139 -25.36 -8.77 -0.65
N GLY A 140 -24.06 -8.59 -0.90
CA GLY A 140 -23.15 -9.65 -1.36
C GLY A 140 -22.54 -10.50 -0.24
N GLN A 141 -22.52 -10.00 1.00
CA GLN A 141 -21.91 -10.68 2.15
C GLN A 141 -22.38 -12.12 2.38
N PRO A 142 -23.68 -12.45 2.29
CA PRO A 142 -24.16 -13.83 2.43
C PRO A 142 -23.53 -14.80 1.40
N PHE A 143 -23.16 -14.30 0.22
CA PHE A 143 -22.57 -15.09 -0.87
C PHE A 143 -21.04 -15.17 -0.80
N ALA A 144 -20.40 -14.44 0.11
CA ALA A 144 -18.94 -14.31 0.17
C ALA A 144 -18.23 -15.67 0.30
N GLY A 145 -18.78 -16.59 1.10
CA GLY A 145 -18.23 -17.95 1.26
C GLY A 145 -18.31 -18.81 0.01
N LEU A 146 -19.33 -18.60 -0.85
CA LEU A 146 -19.44 -19.29 -2.14
C LEU A 146 -18.43 -18.72 -3.14
N LEU A 147 -18.30 -17.39 -3.19
CA LEU A 147 -17.36 -16.69 -4.07
C LEU A 147 -15.91 -17.05 -3.75
N GLU A 148 -15.56 -17.26 -2.48
CA GLU A 148 -14.21 -17.70 -2.08
C GLU A 148 -13.80 -19.09 -2.57
N LYS A 149 -14.76 -19.97 -2.83
CA LYS A 149 -14.49 -21.32 -3.37
C LYS A 149 -14.05 -21.27 -4.83
N LEU A 150 -14.37 -20.20 -5.55
CA LEU A 150 -13.99 -20.00 -6.94
C LEU A 150 -12.65 -19.25 -7.00
N PRO A 151 -11.55 -19.84 -7.52
CA PRO A 151 -10.23 -19.21 -7.49
C PRO A 151 -10.20 -17.80 -8.11
N ALA A 152 -10.95 -17.57 -9.19
CA ALA A 152 -11.03 -16.29 -9.87
C ALA A 152 -11.82 -15.21 -9.10
N LEU A 153 -12.72 -15.61 -8.19
CA LEU A 153 -13.56 -14.69 -7.40
C LEU A 153 -13.16 -14.66 -5.92
N LYS A 154 -12.14 -15.41 -5.54
CA LYS A 154 -11.63 -15.46 -4.17
C LYS A 154 -11.28 -14.09 -3.59
N PRO A 155 -10.61 -13.17 -4.32
CA PRO A 155 -10.37 -11.83 -3.80
C PRO A 155 -11.67 -11.08 -3.49
N LEU A 156 -12.68 -11.20 -4.37
CA LEU A 156 -13.98 -10.55 -4.19
C LEU A 156 -14.72 -11.10 -2.97
N GLY A 157 -14.75 -12.42 -2.80
CA GLY A 157 -15.33 -13.04 -1.62
C GLY A 157 -14.64 -12.60 -0.32
N ALA A 158 -13.31 -12.55 -0.29
CA ALA A 158 -12.55 -12.07 0.87
C ALA A 158 -12.85 -10.60 1.18
N MET A 159 -12.92 -9.74 0.16
CA MET A 159 -13.29 -8.33 0.33
C MET A 159 -14.71 -8.16 0.90
N LEU A 160 -15.67 -8.97 0.45
CA LEU A 160 -17.03 -8.96 0.99
C LEU A 160 -17.06 -9.37 2.47
N LYS A 161 -16.29 -10.38 2.87
CA LYS A 161 -16.19 -10.77 4.29
C LYS A 161 -15.59 -9.69 5.17
N LEU A 162 -14.64 -8.91 4.63
CA LEU A 162 -13.97 -7.82 5.34
C LEU A 162 -14.78 -6.52 5.34
N ALA A 163 -15.84 -6.41 4.52
CA ALA A 163 -16.66 -5.21 4.47
C ALA A 163 -17.35 -4.95 5.83
N PRO A 164 -17.36 -3.70 6.33
CA PRO A 164 -17.94 -3.39 7.62
C PRO A 164 -19.46 -3.54 7.62
N ALA A 165 -20.02 -3.90 8.78
CA ALA A 165 -21.47 -4.07 8.95
C ALA A 165 -22.25 -2.76 8.79
N SER A 166 -21.61 -1.61 9.03
CA SER A 166 -22.16 -0.28 8.83
C SER A 166 -21.12 0.62 8.15
N VAL A 167 -21.59 1.57 7.34
CA VAL A 167 -20.75 2.56 6.68
C VAL A 167 -21.10 3.91 7.29
N PRO A 168 -20.17 4.59 7.98
CA PRO A 168 -20.41 5.90 8.56
C PRO A 168 -20.90 6.94 7.53
N ALA A 169 -21.64 7.93 8.02
CA ALA A 169 -21.98 9.10 7.22
C ALA A 169 -20.72 9.87 6.83
N ALA A 170 -20.75 10.58 5.70
CA ALA A 170 -19.67 11.48 5.35
C ALA A 170 -19.60 12.62 6.39
N SER A 171 -18.39 12.98 6.82
CA SER A 171 -18.20 14.12 7.72
C SER A 171 -18.17 15.43 6.92
N PRO A 172 -18.95 16.44 7.32
CA PRO A 172 -18.82 17.80 6.79
C PRO A 172 -17.45 18.42 7.07
N MET A 173 -16.77 18.02 8.16
CA MET A 173 -15.45 18.56 8.50
C MET A 173 -14.36 18.09 7.55
N ALA A 174 -14.55 16.97 6.87
CA ALA A 174 -13.64 16.48 5.83
C ALA A 174 -13.95 17.06 4.44
N SER A 175 -14.87 18.02 4.33
CA SER A 175 -15.14 18.71 3.07
C SER A 175 -14.09 19.81 2.83
N PRO A 176 -13.74 20.12 1.57
CA PRO A 176 -12.82 21.22 1.25
C PRO A 176 -13.21 22.50 1.95
N GLY A 177 -12.24 23.14 2.61
CA GLY A 177 -12.51 24.29 3.45
C GLY A 177 -11.37 24.64 4.39
N ILE A 178 -11.58 25.72 5.15
CA ILE A 178 -10.65 26.20 6.16
C ILE A 178 -11.33 26.13 7.52
N HIS A 179 -10.69 25.44 8.46
CA HIS A 179 -11.08 25.41 9.86
C HIS A 179 -10.16 26.34 10.66
N ALA A 180 -10.73 27.42 11.18
CA ALA A 180 -9.98 28.40 11.93
C ALA A 180 -9.47 27.84 13.27
N GLY A 181 -8.25 28.19 13.63
CA GLY A 181 -7.70 27.93 14.96
C GLY A 181 -8.50 28.67 16.04
N GLN A 182 -8.79 27.98 17.14
CA GLN A 182 -9.45 28.50 18.32
C GLN A 182 -8.40 29.05 19.30
N GLY A 183 -8.68 30.19 19.92
CA GLY A 183 -7.81 30.83 20.90
C GLY A 183 -7.07 32.07 20.38
N THR A 184 -6.32 32.72 21.27
CA THR A 184 -5.64 33.99 20.98
C THR A 184 -4.27 33.82 20.32
N ARG A 185 -3.67 32.63 20.42
CA ARG A 185 -2.37 32.30 19.81
C ARG A 185 -2.58 31.62 18.46
N LYS A 186 -1.98 32.18 17.41
CA LYS A 186 -1.95 31.57 16.06
C LYS A 186 -0.73 30.67 15.95
N ASN A 187 -0.95 29.35 15.94
CA ASN A 187 0.12 28.34 15.98
C ASN A 187 0.42 27.72 14.60
N GLY A 188 0.33 28.54 13.55
CA GLY A 188 0.62 28.13 12.17
C GLY A 188 -0.59 27.56 11.42
N ARG A 189 -0.31 27.00 10.24
CA ARG A 189 -1.29 26.50 9.28
C ARG A 189 -0.85 25.15 8.74
N VAL A 190 -1.76 24.19 8.67
CA VAL A 190 -1.49 22.83 8.15
C VAL A 190 -2.53 22.44 7.12
N ALA A 191 -2.11 21.69 6.10
CA ALA A 191 -3.01 21.02 5.18
C ALA A 191 -3.21 19.57 5.65
N ILE A 192 -4.45 19.10 5.67
CA ILE A 192 -4.78 17.70 5.94
C ILE A 192 -5.28 17.06 4.66
N LEU A 193 -4.66 15.94 4.28
CA LEU A 193 -5.17 15.04 3.25
C LEU A 193 -6.17 14.10 3.92
N THR A 194 -7.45 14.14 3.52
CA THR A 194 -8.50 13.38 4.22
C THR A 194 -8.45 11.88 3.95
N GLY A 195 -7.78 11.49 2.86
CA GLY A 195 -7.58 10.11 2.44
C GLY A 195 -8.79 9.50 1.74
N CYS A 196 -8.53 8.63 0.76
CA CYS A 196 -9.56 7.98 -0.06
C CYS A 196 -10.37 6.91 0.68
N ALA A 197 -9.72 6.06 1.49
CA ALA A 197 -10.38 5.00 2.24
C ALA A 197 -10.79 5.44 3.66
N GLN A 198 -9.91 6.16 4.37
CA GLN A 198 -10.14 6.60 5.75
C GLN A 198 -11.39 7.47 5.88
N SER A 199 -11.58 8.46 4.99
CA SER A 199 -12.77 9.33 4.97
C SER A 199 -14.11 8.58 4.77
N VAL A 200 -14.05 7.32 4.34
CA VAL A 200 -15.23 6.46 4.17
C VAL A 200 -15.38 5.47 5.33
N LEU A 201 -14.29 4.83 5.75
CA LEU A 201 -14.31 3.78 6.77
C LEU A 201 -14.36 4.34 8.20
N ASP A 202 -13.61 5.41 8.46
CA ASP A 202 -13.52 6.03 9.78
C ASP A 202 -13.31 7.56 9.66
N PRO A 203 -14.37 8.31 9.32
CA PRO A 203 -14.28 9.77 9.21
C PRO A 203 -13.96 10.46 10.54
N ALA A 204 -14.21 9.80 11.68
CA ALA A 204 -13.99 10.38 13.00
C ALA A 204 -12.50 10.67 13.27
N ILE A 205 -11.58 9.96 12.60
CA ILE A 205 -10.14 10.25 12.68
C ILE A 205 -9.88 11.69 12.21
N ASN A 206 -10.35 12.05 11.02
CA ASN A 206 -10.16 13.40 10.48
C ASN A 206 -10.86 14.45 11.36
N ASP A 207 -12.09 14.17 11.78
CA ASP A 207 -12.87 15.08 12.63
C ASP A 207 -12.14 15.39 13.94
N THR A 208 -11.61 14.36 14.59
CA THR A 208 -10.89 14.48 15.85
C THR A 208 -9.54 15.19 15.64
N THR A 209 -8.82 14.88 14.55
CA THR A 209 -7.57 15.56 14.20
C THR A 209 -7.80 17.06 13.95
N ILE A 210 -8.82 17.43 13.17
CA ILE A 210 -9.17 18.83 12.91
C ILE A 210 -9.59 19.52 14.21
N ALA A 211 -10.44 18.88 15.02
CA ALA A 211 -10.89 19.43 16.30
C ALA A 211 -9.73 19.65 17.28
N LEU A 212 -8.76 18.73 17.33
CA LEU A 212 -7.58 18.85 18.17
C LEU A 212 -6.68 20.01 17.69
N LEU A 213 -6.34 20.04 16.41
CA LEU A 213 -5.46 21.07 15.84
C LEU A 213 -6.05 22.47 15.96
N THR A 214 -7.34 22.61 15.66
CA THR A 214 -8.04 23.89 15.81
C THR A 214 -8.06 24.34 17.27
N ARG A 215 -8.31 23.46 18.24
CA ARG A 215 -8.19 23.80 19.68
C ARG A 215 -6.78 24.21 20.11
N LEU A 216 -5.75 23.70 19.43
CA LEU A 216 -4.36 24.11 19.63
C LEU A 216 -4.02 25.44 18.92
N GLY A 217 -4.99 26.15 18.35
CA GLY A 217 -4.74 27.43 17.66
C GLY A 217 -4.11 27.28 16.26
N VAL A 218 -4.11 26.06 15.70
CA VAL A 218 -3.60 25.78 14.35
C VAL A 218 -4.75 25.94 13.35
N GLU A 219 -4.52 26.68 12.26
CA GLU A 219 -5.46 26.71 11.14
C GLU A 219 -5.31 25.44 10.30
N VAL A 220 -6.43 24.77 10.04
CA VAL A 220 -6.44 23.53 9.26
C VAL A 220 -7.10 23.78 7.91
N VAL A 221 -6.42 23.38 6.84
CA VAL A 221 -6.90 23.47 5.46
C VAL A 221 -7.18 22.08 4.94
N VAL A 222 -8.41 21.85 4.49
CA VAL A 222 -8.75 20.69 3.67
C VAL A 222 -8.72 21.17 2.21
N PRO A 223 -7.70 20.79 1.43
CA PRO A 223 -7.50 21.35 0.10
C PRO A 223 -8.59 20.89 -0.89
N GLU A 224 -9.01 21.81 -1.76
CA GLU A 224 -9.89 21.46 -2.87
C GLU A 224 -9.12 20.64 -3.92
N GLY A 225 -9.80 19.66 -4.51
CA GLY A 225 -9.21 18.81 -5.55
C GLY A 225 -8.21 17.77 -5.03
N GLU A 226 -8.19 17.47 -3.73
CA GLU A 226 -7.38 16.36 -3.22
C GLU A 226 -7.78 15.02 -3.86
N GLY A 227 -6.76 14.22 -4.20
CA GLY A 227 -6.91 12.87 -4.73
C GLY A 227 -6.40 11.82 -3.73
N CYS A 228 -6.58 10.55 -4.07
CA CYS A 228 -5.90 9.45 -3.40
C CYS A 228 -4.40 9.53 -3.73
N CYS A 229 -3.56 9.50 -2.70
CA CYS A 229 -2.10 9.52 -2.83
C CYS A 229 -1.55 8.29 -3.56
#